data_AF-A0A3D1AZY9-F1
#
_entry.id   AF-A0A3D1AZY9-F1
#
_cell.length_a   1.000
_cell.length_b   1.000
_cell.length_c   1.000
_cell.angle_alpha   90.00
_cell.angle_beta   90.00
_cell.angle_gamma   90.00
#
_symmetry.space_group_name_H-M   'P 1'
#
loop_
_entity.id
_entity.type
_entity.pdbx_description
1 polymer ?
#
loop_
_entity_poly.entity_id
_entity_poly.type
_entity_poly.pdbx_seq_one_letter_code
_entity_poly.pdbx_strand_id
1 'polypeptide(L)'
;MDDLIKFGVEDYLGGRPSPEFQKALDQDPALRSTLEQMQSVSRLLSSMRQDDREFSVPPGFYARLAGRIETAQAARSAWNPFSFRSAFGRRVALASLLTLGVVGSYLVVRDDSTQPSVSSPEAILASHDVSAAHDPVEDRPNMMVTLAGYRER
;
A
#
# COMPACT_ATOMS: atom_id res chain seq x y z
N MET A 1 39.12 -11.50 -6.59
CA MET A 1 38.76 -12.71 -5.83
C MET A 1 37.76 -13.43 -6.70
N ASP A 2 38.30 -14.38 -7.47
CA ASP A 2 37.84 -14.75 -8.81
C ASP A 2 36.46 -15.39 -8.84
N ASP A 3 35.61 -14.91 -9.76
CA ASP A 3 34.37 -15.58 -10.13
C ASP A 3 34.63 -17.06 -10.52
N LEU A 4 35.81 -17.34 -11.08
CA LEU A 4 36.28 -18.70 -11.38
C LEU A 4 36.32 -19.60 -10.13
N ILE A 5 36.72 -19.06 -8.97
CA ILE A 5 36.74 -19.82 -7.71
C ILE A 5 35.30 -20.00 -7.21
N LYS A 6 34.48 -18.95 -7.27
CA LYS A 6 33.11 -19.01 -6.75
C LYS A 6 32.21 -19.99 -7.52
N PHE A 7 32.17 -19.88 -8.84
CA PHE A 7 31.38 -20.78 -9.70
C PHE A 7 32.04 -22.16 -9.83
N GLY A 8 33.38 -22.21 -9.90
CA GLY A 8 34.11 -23.47 -9.99
C GLY A 8 33.95 -24.37 -8.76
N VAL A 9 33.83 -23.80 -7.56
CA VAL A 9 33.55 -24.54 -6.32
C VAL A 9 32.15 -25.18 -6.36
N GLU A 10 31.12 -24.45 -6.78
CA GLU A 10 29.75 -24.98 -6.88
C GLU A 10 29.67 -26.11 -7.91
N ASP A 11 30.28 -25.93 -9.07
CA ASP A 11 30.35 -26.95 -10.13
C ASP A 11 31.14 -28.18 -9.69
N TYR A 12 32.25 -28.00 -8.97
CA TYR A 12 33.05 -29.10 -8.41
C TYR A 12 32.27 -29.88 -7.35
N LEU A 13 31.60 -29.19 -6.41
CA LEU A 13 30.77 -29.84 -5.40
C LEU A 13 29.50 -30.48 -5.98
N GLY A 14 28.99 -29.96 -7.11
CA GLY A 14 27.90 -30.53 -7.89
C GLY A 14 28.31 -31.72 -8.77
N GLY A 15 29.58 -32.12 -8.76
CA GLY A 15 30.09 -33.27 -9.52
C GLY A 15 30.35 -32.99 -11.00
N ARG A 16 30.40 -31.71 -11.41
CA ARG A 16 30.69 -31.27 -12.78
C ARG A 16 31.93 -30.36 -12.81
N PRO A 17 33.11 -30.88 -12.45
CA PRO A 17 34.30 -30.04 -12.33
C PRO A 17 34.69 -29.44 -13.69
N SER A 18 34.85 -28.11 -13.73
CA SER A 18 35.45 -27.45 -14.88
C SER A 18 36.94 -27.81 -14.99
N PRO A 19 37.48 -28.10 -16.18
CA PRO A 19 38.89 -28.46 -16.36
C PRO A 19 39.85 -27.33 -15.95
N GLU A 20 39.42 -26.07 -16.04
CA GLU A 20 40.19 -24.91 -15.58
C GLU A 20 40.30 -24.86 -14.05
N PHE A 21 39.21 -25.20 -13.38
CA PHE A 21 39.16 -25.27 -11.92
C PHE A 21 40.01 -26.45 -11.39
N GLN A 22 40.03 -27.57 -12.09
CA GLN A 22 40.90 -28.71 -11.76
C GLN A 22 42.39 -28.31 -11.77
N LYS A 23 42.81 -27.52 -12.78
CA LYS A 23 44.18 -27.00 -12.86
C LYS A 23 44.49 -26.02 -11.73
N ALA A 24 43.52 -25.17 -11.35
CA ALA A 24 43.69 -24.25 -10.22
C ALA A 24 43.82 -25.01 -8.88
N LEU A 25 43.04 -26.07 -8.70
CA LEU A 25 43.14 -27.02 -7.59
C LEU A 25 44.53 -27.70 -7.52
N ASP A 26 45.12 -27.99 -8.68
CA ASP A 26 46.46 -28.57 -8.76
C ASP A 26 47.57 -27.59 -8.43
N GLN A 27 47.36 -26.31 -8.71
CA GLN A 27 48.30 -25.24 -8.43
C GLN A 27 48.23 -24.75 -6.97
N ASP A 28 47.05 -24.81 -6.33
CA ASP A 28 46.84 -24.32 -4.98
C ASP A 28 46.43 -25.44 -3.99
N PRO A 29 47.38 -25.96 -3.17
CA PRO A 29 47.06 -26.97 -2.17
C PRO A 29 46.19 -26.44 -1.03
N ALA A 30 46.18 -25.13 -0.75
CA ALA A 30 45.32 -24.55 0.29
C ALA A 30 43.85 -24.60 -0.13
N LEU A 31 43.56 -24.28 -1.39
CA LEU A 31 42.23 -24.41 -1.98
C LEU A 31 41.72 -25.85 -1.92
N ARG A 32 42.58 -26.83 -2.25
CA ARG A 32 42.26 -28.26 -2.15
C ARG A 32 41.87 -28.67 -0.73
N SER A 33 42.69 -28.31 0.26
CA SER A 33 42.42 -28.64 1.67
C SER A 33 41.10 -28.04 2.18
N THR A 34 40.75 -26.84 1.70
CA THR A 34 39.50 -26.16 2.06
C THR A 34 38.30 -26.90 1.48
N LEU A 35 38.37 -27.31 0.23
CA LEU A 35 37.32 -28.10 -0.43
C LEU A 35 37.11 -29.47 0.21
N GLU A 36 38.18 -30.15 0.61
CA GLU A 36 38.10 -31.42 1.35
C GLU A 36 37.39 -31.26 2.68
N GLN A 37 37.67 -30.17 3.41
CA GLN A 37 36.96 -29.84 4.66
C GLN A 37 35.47 -29.56 4.40
N MET A 38 35.13 -28.79 3.37
CA MET A 38 33.74 -28.52 3.00
C MET A 38 32.99 -29.80 2.62
N GLN A 39 33.62 -30.70 1.86
CA GLN A 39 33.05 -32.01 1.54
C GLN A 39 32.91 -32.91 2.76
N SER A 40 33.82 -32.83 3.72
CA SER A 40 33.74 -33.56 4.99
C SER A 40 32.52 -33.11 5.80
N VAL A 41 32.32 -31.79 5.94
CA VAL A 41 31.13 -31.21 6.60
C VAL A 41 29.86 -31.59 5.86
N SER A 42 29.85 -31.50 4.52
CA SER A 42 28.70 -31.90 3.70
C SER A 42 28.32 -33.37 3.89
N ARG A 43 29.32 -34.26 3.97
CA ARG A 43 29.11 -35.70 4.27
C ARG A 43 28.54 -35.92 5.67
N LEU A 44 29.01 -35.18 6.66
CA LEU A 44 28.50 -35.27 8.03
C LEU A 44 27.07 -34.71 8.14
N LEU A 45 26.75 -33.61 7.46
CA LEU A 45 25.38 -33.11 7.37
C LEU A 45 24.46 -34.12 6.64
N SER A 46 24.98 -34.74 5.58
CA SER A 46 24.25 -35.76 4.82
C SER A 46 24.02 -37.04 5.62
N SER A 47 24.94 -37.42 6.51
CA SER A 47 24.75 -38.59 7.39
C SER A 47 23.78 -38.32 8.55
N MET A 48 23.61 -37.06 8.94
CA MET A 48 22.57 -36.65 9.89
C MET A 48 21.19 -36.55 9.26
N ARG A 49 21.10 -36.52 7.92
CA ARG A 49 19.81 -36.57 7.22
C ARG A 49 19.19 -37.94 7.47
N GLN A 50 18.18 -37.98 8.34
CA GLN A 50 17.36 -39.17 8.54
C GLN A 50 16.74 -39.58 7.21
N ASP A 51 16.66 -40.89 6.96
CA ASP A 51 16.18 -41.48 5.71
C ASP A 51 14.92 -40.75 5.20
N ASP A 52 15.01 -40.19 4.00
CA ASP A 52 13.93 -39.43 3.33
C ASP A 52 12.61 -40.20 3.22
N ARG A 53 12.64 -41.51 3.45
CA ARG A 53 11.47 -42.40 3.42
C ARG A 53 10.51 -42.17 4.59
N GLU A 54 10.97 -41.56 5.67
CA GLU A 54 10.16 -41.35 6.89
C GLU A 54 9.67 -39.89 7.06
N PHE A 55 10.09 -38.98 6.18
CA PHE A 55 9.58 -37.61 6.13
C PHE A 55 8.19 -37.54 5.48
N SER A 56 7.20 -38.20 6.10
CA SER A 56 5.80 -37.90 5.85
C SER A 56 5.47 -36.60 6.57
N VAL A 57 5.32 -35.53 5.81
CA VAL A 57 4.84 -34.25 6.33
C VAL A 57 3.50 -34.50 7.04
N PRO A 58 3.32 -34.11 8.32
CA PRO A 58 2.10 -34.41 9.04
C PRO A 58 0.89 -33.79 8.33
N PRO A 59 -0.25 -34.50 8.27
CA PRO A 59 -1.44 -34.01 7.60
C PRO A 59 -1.84 -32.65 8.19
N GLY A 60 -2.10 -31.68 7.31
CA GLY A 60 -2.43 -30.30 7.69
C GLY A 60 -1.23 -29.35 7.86
N PHE A 61 0.02 -29.81 7.69
CA PHE A 61 1.19 -28.92 7.67
C PHE A 61 1.06 -27.81 6.62
N TYR A 62 0.69 -28.16 5.38
CA TYR A 62 0.53 -27.17 4.31
C TYR A 62 -0.63 -26.20 4.58
N ALA A 63 -1.71 -26.67 5.21
CA ALA A 63 -2.81 -25.79 5.63
C ALA A 63 -2.36 -24.78 6.69
N ARG A 64 -1.58 -25.23 7.68
CA ARG A 64 -1.01 -24.34 8.72
C ARG A 64 0.04 -23.39 8.15
N LEU A 65 0.85 -23.86 7.20
CA LEU A 65 1.85 -23.03 6.52
C LEU A 65 1.18 -21.96 5.66
N ALA A 66 0.16 -22.33 4.88
CA ALA A 66 -0.64 -21.38 4.10
C ALA A 66 -1.28 -20.32 5.01
N GLY A 67 -1.90 -20.73 6.12
CA GLY A 67 -2.44 -19.78 7.09
C GLY A 67 -1.38 -18.87 7.73
N ARG A 68 -0.17 -19.37 8.01
CA ARG A 68 0.94 -18.53 8.52
C ARG A 68 1.47 -17.55 7.47
N ILE A 69 1.57 -17.97 6.22
CA ILE A 69 2.00 -17.09 5.12
C ILE A 69 0.96 -16.00 4.90
N GLU A 70 -0.32 -16.38 4.87
CA GLU A 70 -1.43 -15.44 4.68
C GLU A 70 -1.50 -14.43 5.82
N THR A 71 -1.39 -14.86 7.07
CA THR A 71 -1.36 -13.94 8.22
C THR A 71 -0.11 -13.03 8.23
N ALA A 72 1.06 -13.56 7.90
CA ALA A 72 2.29 -12.75 7.79
C ALA A 72 2.23 -11.75 6.62
N GLN A 73 1.64 -12.13 5.50
CA GLN A 73 1.47 -11.28 4.32
C GLN A 73 0.34 -10.26 4.51
N ALA A 74 -0.75 -10.64 5.18
CA ALA A 74 -1.83 -9.74 5.59
C ALA A 74 -1.32 -8.69 6.59
N ALA A 75 -0.45 -9.07 7.53
CA ALA A 75 0.20 -8.13 8.42
C ALA A 75 1.11 -7.14 7.67
N ARG A 76 1.80 -7.58 6.60
CA ARG A 76 2.54 -6.67 5.71
C ARG A 76 1.63 -5.82 4.81
N SER A 77 0.47 -6.33 4.42
CA SER A 77 -0.51 -5.62 3.57
C SER A 77 -1.38 -4.63 4.35
N ALA A 78 -1.58 -4.82 5.66
CA ALA A 78 -2.32 -3.88 6.51
C ALA A 78 -1.60 -2.53 6.65
N TRP A 79 -0.28 -2.50 6.41
CA TRP A 79 0.53 -1.28 6.32
C TRP A 79 0.61 -0.72 4.88
N ASN A 80 -0.06 -1.37 3.92
CA ASN A 80 -0.02 -1.05 2.50
C ASN A 80 -1.13 -0.14 1.94
N PRO A 81 -2.10 0.45 2.69
CA PRO A 81 -2.99 1.45 2.07
C PRO A 81 -2.26 2.75 1.71
N PHE A 82 -1.05 2.97 2.25
CA PHE A 82 -0.21 4.15 1.99
C PHE A 82 1.08 3.87 1.21
N SER A 83 1.18 2.71 0.55
CA SER A 83 2.34 2.41 -0.27
C SER A 83 2.23 3.12 -1.61
N PHE A 84 2.52 4.42 -1.59
CA PHE A 84 2.61 5.36 -2.71
C PHE A 84 3.64 4.95 -3.79
N ARG A 85 4.22 3.75 -3.73
CA ARG A 85 5.06 3.18 -4.80
C ARG A 85 4.28 2.68 -6.01
N SER A 86 2.96 2.49 -5.90
CA SER A 86 2.13 2.20 -7.07
C SER A 86 1.79 3.49 -7.81
N ALA A 87 2.06 3.53 -9.12
CA ALA A 87 1.68 4.64 -10.00
C ALA A 87 0.18 4.99 -9.91
N PHE A 88 -0.65 4.04 -9.48
CA PHE A 88 -2.08 4.22 -9.22
C PHE A 88 -2.35 5.18 -8.05
N GLY A 89 -1.62 5.03 -6.93
CA GLY A 89 -1.83 5.89 -5.74
C GLY A 89 -1.52 7.35 -6.02
N ARG A 90 -0.47 7.62 -6.80
CA ARG A 90 -0.13 8.99 -7.25
C ARG A 90 -1.21 9.60 -8.14
N ARG A 91 -1.81 8.81 -9.05
CA ARG A 91 -2.91 9.28 -9.91
C ARG A 91 -4.16 9.60 -9.11
N VAL A 92 -4.51 8.76 -8.14
CA VAL A 92 -5.67 8.97 -7.27
C VAL A 92 -5.47 10.19 -6.37
N ALA A 93 -4.29 10.35 -5.76
CA ALA A 93 -3.99 11.53 -4.94
C ALA A 93 -4.04 12.83 -5.76
N LEU A 94 -3.51 12.82 -6.98
CA LEU A 94 -3.60 13.96 -7.90
C LEU A 94 -5.03 14.25 -8.34
N ALA A 95 -5.83 13.22 -8.59
CA ALA A 95 -7.24 13.37 -8.93
C ALA A 95 -8.02 14.02 -7.77
N SER A 96 -7.83 13.54 -6.54
CA SER A 96 -8.50 14.11 -5.36
C SER A 96 -8.10 15.57 -5.09
N LEU A 97 -6.81 15.90 -5.24
CA LEU A 97 -6.33 17.28 -5.12
C LEU A 97 -6.87 18.18 -6.22
N LEU A 98 -6.93 17.70 -7.47
CA LEU A 98 -7.53 18.44 -8.58
C LEU A 98 -9.02 18.69 -8.35
N THR A 99 -9.77 17.66 -7.94
CA THR A 99 -11.20 17.81 -7.65
C THR A 99 -11.41 18.83 -6.52
N LEU A 100 -10.61 18.77 -5.44
CA LEU A 100 -10.70 19.73 -4.35
C LEU A 100 -10.36 21.16 -4.82
N GLY A 101 -9.33 21.32 -5.65
CA GLY A 101 -8.95 22.61 -6.22
C GLY A 101 -10.02 23.19 -7.15
N VAL A 102 -10.63 22.37 -8.00
CA VAL A 102 -11.71 22.80 -8.90
C VAL A 102 -12.96 23.19 -8.11
N VAL A 103 -13.39 22.37 -7.14
CA VAL A 103 -14.57 22.67 -6.31
C VAL A 103 -14.31 23.90 -5.43
N GLY A 104 -13.13 24.00 -4.82
CA GLY A 104 -12.75 25.18 -4.03
C GLY A 104 -12.68 26.46 -4.87
N SER A 105 -12.07 26.40 -6.05
CA SER A 105 -12.02 27.54 -6.97
C SER A 105 -13.41 27.93 -7.46
N TYR A 106 -14.28 26.96 -7.73
CA TYR A 106 -15.67 27.23 -8.12
C TYR A 106 -16.46 27.94 -7.02
N LEU A 107 -16.24 27.56 -5.76
CA LEU A 107 -16.85 28.21 -4.59
C LEU A 107 -16.38 29.66 -4.45
N VAL A 108 -15.07 29.91 -4.54
CA VAL A 108 -14.51 31.27 -4.44
C VAL A 108 -15.02 32.19 -5.56
N VAL A 109 -15.06 31.70 -6.80
CA VAL A 109 -15.58 32.47 -7.94
C VAL A 109 -17.07 32.76 -7.79
N ARG A 110 -17.84 31.86 -7.17
CA ARG A 110 -19.25 32.09 -6.90
C ARG A 110 -19.49 33.07 -5.77
N ASP A 111 -18.67 33.08 -4.73
CA ASP A 111 -18.81 34.01 -3.60
C ASP A 111 -18.69 35.47 -4.06
N ASP A 112 -17.79 35.76 -5.01
CA ASP A 112 -17.68 37.11 -5.60
C ASP A 112 -18.88 37.49 -6.46
N SER A 113 -19.57 36.52 -7.09
CA SER A 113 -20.77 36.77 -7.92
C SER A 113 -22.08 36.75 -7.13
N THR A 114 -22.05 36.25 -5.90
CA THR A 114 -23.23 36.05 -5.05
C THR A 114 -23.06 36.86 -3.77
N GLN A 115 -22.79 38.16 -3.89
CA GLN A 115 -23.26 39.05 -2.84
C GLN A 115 -24.77 38.84 -2.75
N PRO A 116 -25.32 38.31 -1.63
CA PRO A 116 -26.75 38.24 -1.48
C PRO A 116 -27.22 39.68 -1.54
N SER A 117 -27.89 40.05 -2.63
CA SER A 117 -28.62 41.30 -2.66
C SER A 117 -29.56 41.24 -1.47
N VAL A 118 -29.64 42.34 -0.71
CA VAL A 118 -30.42 42.48 0.54
C VAL A 118 -31.93 42.21 0.36
N SER A 119 -32.35 41.80 -0.84
CA SER A 119 -33.72 41.49 -1.26
C SER A 119 -33.89 40.02 -1.74
N SER A 120 -32.85 39.19 -1.60
CA SER A 120 -32.96 37.76 -1.92
C SER A 120 -33.79 37.04 -0.83
N PRO A 121 -34.82 36.27 -1.19
CA PRO A 121 -35.72 35.64 -0.21
C PRO A 121 -34.99 34.73 0.78
N GLU A 122 -33.93 34.07 0.33
CA GLU A 122 -33.11 33.16 1.12
C GLU A 122 -32.33 33.89 2.23
N ALA A 123 -31.84 35.10 1.97
CA ALA A 123 -31.12 35.90 2.96
C ALA A 123 -32.06 36.45 4.04
N ILE A 124 -33.29 36.83 3.67
CA ILE A 124 -34.33 37.32 4.61
C ILE A 124 -34.78 36.19 5.53
N LEU A 125 -34.94 34.97 5.01
CA LEU A 125 -35.28 33.78 5.78
C LEU A 125 -34.16 33.37 6.75
N ALA A 126 -32.90 33.53 6.37
CA ALA A 126 -31.76 33.24 7.24
C ALA A 126 -31.62 34.24 8.40
N SER A 127 -32.07 35.50 8.22
CA SER A 127 -32.07 36.52 9.26
C SER A 127 -33.27 36.49 10.21
N HIS A 128 -34.27 35.64 9.93
CA HIS A 128 -35.51 35.60 10.70
C HIS A 128 -35.35 34.81 12.01
N ASP A 129 -35.07 35.52 13.11
CA ASP A 129 -35.00 34.96 14.46
C ASP A 129 -36.40 34.80 15.06
N VAL A 130 -36.90 33.56 15.10
CA VAL A 130 -38.25 33.21 15.58
C VAL A 130 -38.44 33.50 17.09
N SER A 131 -37.37 33.79 17.84
CA SER A 131 -37.43 34.01 19.29
C SER A 131 -37.38 35.48 19.74
N ALA A 132 -37.21 36.44 18.84
CA ALA A 132 -37.23 37.86 19.20
C ALA A 132 -38.65 38.37 19.49
N ALA A 133 -38.81 39.43 20.29
CA ALA A 133 -40.10 40.11 20.45
C ALA A 133 -40.35 41.00 19.22
N HIS A 134 -41.38 40.68 18.44
CA HIS A 134 -41.62 41.28 17.13
C HIS A 134 -42.58 42.49 17.22
N ASP A 135 -42.25 43.59 16.54
CA ASP A 135 -43.12 44.75 16.35
C ASP A 135 -43.94 44.58 15.05
N PRO A 136 -45.28 44.51 15.09
CA PRO A 136 -46.11 44.14 13.94
C PRO A 136 -46.04 45.10 12.74
N VAL A 137 -45.46 46.29 12.91
CA VAL A 137 -45.27 47.26 11.82
C VAL A 137 -44.05 46.90 10.96
N GLU A 138 -43.01 46.33 11.56
CA GLU A 138 -41.73 46.02 10.90
C GLU A 138 -41.79 44.66 10.15
N ASP A 139 -42.64 43.74 10.61
CA ASP A 139 -42.83 42.41 10.03
C ASP A 139 -43.80 42.34 8.84
N ARG A 140 -44.57 43.40 8.63
CA ARG A 140 -45.56 43.47 7.55
C ARG A 140 -44.99 43.21 6.15
N PRO A 141 -43.82 43.75 5.75
CA PRO A 141 -43.21 43.42 4.46
C PRO A 141 -42.79 41.94 4.35
N ASN A 142 -42.29 41.32 5.43
CA ASN A 142 -41.87 39.90 5.43
C ASN A 142 -43.07 38.94 5.29
N MET A 143 -44.19 39.27 5.94
CA MET A 143 -45.42 38.49 5.82
C MET A 143 -46.03 38.59 4.41
N MET A 144 -45.96 39.76 3.76
CA MET A 144 -46.48 39.94 2.38
C MET A 144 -45.65 39.17 1.34
N VAL A 145 -44.33 39.09 1.51
CA VAL A 145 -43.47 38.28 0.63
C VAL A 145 -43.77 36.78 0.78
N THR A 146 -44.03 36.33 2.01
CA THR A 146 -44.39 34.93 2.29
C THR A 146 -45.73 34.55 1.64
N LEU A 147 -46.72 35.46 1.65
CA LEU A 147 -48.00 35.26 0.97
C LEU A 147 -47.87 35.28 -0.56
N ALA A 148 -47.02 36.15 -1.12
CA ALA A 148 -46.79 36.21 -2.57
C ALA A 148 -46.03 34.99 -3.11
N GLY A 149 -45.22 34.33 -2.27
CA GLY A 149 -44.50 33.10 -2.62
C GLY A 149 -45.32 31.81 -2.49
N TYR A 150 -46.51 31.85 -1.90
CA TYR A 150 -47.36 30.68 -1.73
C TYR A 150 -48.06 30.33 -3.06
N ARG A 151 -47.47 29.39 -3.80
CA ARG A 151 -48.12 28.77 -4.97
C ARG A 151 -48.69 27.42 -4.54
N GLU A 152 -50.01 27.39 -4.41
CA GLU A 152 -50.81 26.20 -4.09
C GLU A 152 -50.62 25.13 -5.17
N ARG A 153 -50.52 23.86 -4.75
CA ARG A 153 -50.20 22.71 -5.61
C ARG A 153 -51.45 22.00 -6.07
#